data_AF-A0A7V8WDJ1-F1
#
_entry.id   AF-A0A7V8WDJ1-F1
#
_cell.length_a   1.000
_cell.length_b   1.000
_cell.length_c   1.000
_cell.angle_alpha   90.00
_cell.angle_beta   90.00
_cell.angle_gamma   90.00
#
_symmetry.space_group_name_H-M   'P 1'
#
loop_
_entity.id
_entity.type
_entity.pdbx_description
1 polymer ?
#
loop_
_entity_poly.entity_id
_entity_poly.type
_entity_poly.pdbx_seq_one_letter_code
_entity_poly.pdbx_strand_id
1 'polypeptide(L)'
;MTSLLKCAPIVLRGSREDPAPAAGVTEQANAAAQGWRTKHEADYRHDFLSIAGLHPLKPGPNTAGSGSTNDIRLPPTAPATIRSFILEGTGVRYHPAAGVRVLLRDEPITAPLDLSDDREREADEFVIGNIRVVVHVSGSNRSLRVRDPDGPLARGFRGFTWFSSTSPYVFSTFSPRGCGSLRKRAVVRYCASIGNLPVKILAGEKAYHP
;
A
#
# COMPACT_ATOMS: atom_id res chain seq x y z
N MET A 1 16.87 47.83 -53.72
CA MET A 1 15.71 48.72 -53.47
C MET A 1 14.83 48.07 -52.42
N THR A 2 14.53 48.85 -51.39
CA THR A 2 13.98 48.49 -50.07
C THR A 2 12.59 47.88 -50.17
N SER A 3 12.37 46.68 -49.61
CA SER A 3 11.03 46.10 -49.45
C SER A 3 10.58 46.26 -48.00
N LEU A 4 9.57 47.10 -47.80
CA LEU A 4 8.94 47.42 -46.53
C LEU A 4 8.19 46.20 -45.96
N LEU A 5 8.57 45.74 -44.76
CA LEU A 5 7.74 44.85 -43.95
C LEU A 5 6.50 45.63 -43.47
N LYS A 6 5.32 45.27 -43.98
CA LYS A 6 4.03 45.67 -43.40
C LYS A 6 3.71 44.76 -42.21
N CYS A 7 3.65 45.33 -41.01
CA CYS A 7 3.05 44.68 -39.84
C CYS A 7 1.53 44.59 -40.06
N ALA A 8 0.99 43.37 -40.13
CA ALA A 8 -0.44 43.13 -40.04
C ALA A 8 -0.84 43.01 -38.54
N PRO A 9 -1.98 43.56 -38.11
CA PRO A 9 -2.41 43.47 -36.73
C PRO A 9 -2.80 42.02 -36.39
N ILE A 10 -2.23 41.50 -35.29
CA ILE A 10 -2.67 40.25 -34.68
C ILE A 10 -4.04 40.50 -34.06
N VAL A 11 -5.09 40.04 -34.73
CA VAL A 11 -6.42 39.93 -34.12
C VAL A 11 -6.34 38.81 -33.08
N LEU A 12 -6.39 39.17 -31.79
CA LEU A 12 -6.66 38.19 -30.73
C LEU A 12 -8.07 37.63 -30.96
N ARG A 13 -8.15 36.46 -31.60
CA ARG A 13 -9.35 35.62 -31.53
C ARG A 13 -9.55 35.22 -30.07
N GLY A 14 -10.73 35.52 -29.55
CA GLY A 14 -11.15 35.22 -28.18
C GLY A 14 -10.89 33.77 -27.76
N SER A 15 -10.80 33.59 -26.45
CA SER A 15 -10.71 32.31 -25.75
C SER A 15 -11.57 31.27 -26.43
N ARG A 16 -10.94 30.27 -27.04
CA ARG A 16 -11.65 29.06 -27.46
C ARG A 16 -11.99 28.34 -26.17
N GLU A 17 -13.27 28.32 -25.79
CA GLU A 17 -13.75 27.24 -24.94
C GLU A 17 -13.51 25.95 -25.73
N ASP A 18 -12.59 25.12 -25.22
CA ASP A 18 -12.37 23.81 -25.80
C ASP A 18 -13.71 23.06 -25.79
N PRO A 19 -14.11 22.44 -26.92
CA PRO A 19 -15.37 21.72 -26.98
C PRO A 19 -15.36 20.62 -25.91
N ALA A 20 -16.48 20.50 -25.19
CA ALA A 20 -16.66 19.46 -24.20
C ALA A 20 -16.33 18.09 -24.83
N PRO A 21 -15.55 17.24 -24.14
CA PRO A 21 -15.17 15.94 -24.69
C PRO A 21 -16.42 15.13 -25.02
N ALA A 22 -16.37 14.38 -26.13
CA ALA A 22 -17.47 13.53 -26.56
C ALA A 22 -17.90 12.57 -25.43
N ALA A 23 -19.22 12.34 -25.30
CA ALA A 23 -19.79 11.56 -24.19
C ALA A 23 -19.12 10.18 -24.00
N GLY A 24 -18.75 9.49 -25.07
CA GLY A 24 -18.06 8.19 -25.00
C GLY A 24 -16.63 8.25 -24.42
N VAL A 25 -15.91 9.36 -24.61
CA VAL A 25 -14.58 9.58 -23.98
C VAL A 25 -14.75 9.80 -22.48
N THR A 26 -15.83 10.48 -22.08
CA THR A 26 -16.17 10.71 -20.67
C THR A 26 -16.57 9.42 -19.96
N GLU A 27 -17.33 8.55 -20.63
CA GLU A 27 -17.74 7.24 -20.11
C GLU A 27 -16.55 6.29 -19.92
N GLN A 28 -15.67 6.18 -20.93
CA GLN A 28 -14.45 5.37 -20.84
C GLN A 28 -13.50 5.89 -19.73
N ALA A 29 -13.35 7.21 -19.61
CA ALA A 29 -12.56 7.81 -18.54
C ALA A 29 -13.16 7.52 -17.15
N ASN A 30 -14.49 7.57 -17.02
CA ASN A 30 -15.18 7.24 -15.77
C ASN A 30 -15.03 5.76 -15.40
N ALA A 31 -15.15 4.84 -16.37
CA ALA A 31 -14.95 3.41 -16.14
C ALA A 31 -13.49 3.09 -15.73
N ALA A 32 -12.50 3.70 -16.40
CA ALA A 32 -11.10 3.55 -16.03
C ALA A 32 -10.81 4.09 -14.61
N ALA A 33 -11.40 5.24 -14.27
CA ALA A 33 -11.29 5.81 -12.93
C ALA A 33 -11.92 4.91 -11.86
N GLN A 34 -13.09 4.32 -12.13
CA GLN A 34 -13.74 3.36 -11.23
C GLN A 34 -12.88 2.10 -11.05
N GLY A 35 -12.35 1.52 -12.13
CA GLY A 35 -11.46 0.37 -12.05
C GLY A 35 -10.21 0.64 -11.22
N TRP A 36 -9.58 1.80 -11.41
CA TRP A 36 -8.44 2.22 -10.58
C TRP A 36 -8.83 2.41 -9.11
N ARG A 37 -9.98 3.03 -8.80
CA ARG A 37 -10.45 3.23 -7.42
C ARG A 37 -10.69 1.91 -6.72
N THR A 38 -11.34 0.95 -7.38
CA THR A 38 -11.58 -0.40 -6.84
C THR A 38 -10.26 -1.11 -6.55
N LYS A 39 -9.32 -1.10 -7.51
CA LYS A 39 -8.00 -1.69 -7.31
C LYS A 39 -7.24 -1.01 -6.16
N HIS A 40 -7.21 0.31 -6.15
CA HIS A 40 -6.52 1.08 -5.13
C HIS A 40 -7.07 0.79 -3.73
N GLU A 41 -8.39 0.69 -3.58
CA GLU A 41 -8.99 0.35 -2.30
C GLU A 41 -8.65 -1.07 -1.86
N ALA A 42 -8.66 -2.04 -2.78
CA ALA A 42 -8.25 -3.40 -2.48
C ALA A 42 -6.78 -3.47 -2.04
N ASP A 43 -5.88 -2.87 -2.81
CA ASP A 43 -4.45 -2.79 -2.49
C ASP A 43 -4.23 -2.09 -1.15
N TYR A 44 -4.96 -0.99 -0.87
CA TYR A 44 -4.81 -0.26 0.39
C TYR A 44 -5.28 -1.06 1.62
N ARG A 45 -6.39 -1.80 1.47
CA ARG A 45 -6.87 -2.72 2.50
C ARG A 45 -5.85 -3.82 2.79
N HIS A 46 -5.27 -4.38 1.74
CA HIS A 46 -4.27 -5.43 1.85
C HIS A 46 -2.95 -4.92 2.44
N ASP A 47 -2.42 -3.82 1.93
CA ASP A 47 -1.04 -3.39 2.20
C ASP A 47 -0.90 -2.53 3.45
N PHE A 48 -1.90 -1.72 3.78
CA PHE A 48 -1.82 -0.72 4.85
C PHE A 48 -2.77 -0.99 6.00
N LEU A 49 -4.05 -1.26 5.72
CA LEU A 49 -5.05 -1.39 6.79
C LEU A 49 -4.96 -2.70 7.55
N SER A 50 -4.43 -3.73 6.90
CA SER A 50 -4.14 -4.99 7.56
C SER A 50 -2.96 -4.88 8.53
N ILE A 51 -2.09 -3.87 8.46
CA ILE A 51 -0.91 -3.79 9.33
C ILE A 51 -1.36 -3.66 10.79
N ALA A 52 -1.11 -4.71 11.56
CA ALA A 52 -1.39 -4.78 12.99
C ALA A 52 -0.17 -4.38 13.84
N GLY A 53 1.04 -4.55 13.29
CA GLY A 53 2.26 -4.19 14.01
C GLY A 53 3.52 -4.38 13.20
N LEU A 54 4.57 -3.68 13.61
CA LEU A 54 5.94 -3.89 13.19
C LEU A 54 6.81 -4.06 14.44
N HIS A 55 7.30 -5.27 14.66
CA HIS A 55 7.99 -5.64 15.90
C HIS A 55 9.48 -5.87 15.63
N PRO A 56 10.38 -4.99 16.10
CA PRO A 56 11.81 -5.22 15.94
C PRO A 56 12.26 -6.47 16.69
N LEU A 57 13.13 -7.27 16.07
CA LEU A 57 13.73 -8.45 16.67
C LEU A 57 15.01 -8.07 17.41
N LYS A 58 15.19 -8.60 18.63
CA LYS A 58 16.46 -8.55 19.34
C LYS A 58 17.34 -9.75 18.95
N PRO A 59 18.67 -9.66 19.02
CA PRO A 59 19.54 -10.82 18.84
C PRO A 59 19.18 -11.96 19.81
N GLY A 60 19.20 -13.20 19.32
CA GLY A 60 18.79 -14.38 20.09
C GLY A 60 17.27 -14.63 20.06
N PRO A 61 16.71 -15.29 21.09
CA PRO A 61 15.32 -15.72 21.09
C PRO A 61 14.34 -14.56 21.33
N ASN A 62 13.30 -14.50 20.48
CA ASN A 62 12.17 -13.59 20.58
C ASN A 62 10.89 -14.43 20.64
N THR A 63 10.22 -14.44 21.78
CA THR A 63 8.96 -15.16 21.95
C THR A 63 7.80 -14.40 21.29
N ALA A 64 6.85 -15.12 20.69
CA ALA A 64 5.72 -14.55 19.97
C ALA A 64 4.40 -15.25 20.31
N GLY A 65 3.31 -14.49 20.37
CA GLY A 65 1.96 -14.98 20.63
C GLY A 65 1.04 -13.90 21.18
N SER A 66 -0.24 -14.22 21.40
CA SER A 66 -1.20 -13.28 22.01
C SER A 66 -1.01 -13.11 23.53
N GLY A 67 -0.28 -14.04 24.17
CA GLY A 67 0.01 -13.98 25.60
C GLY A 67 0.84 -12.76 25.99
N SER A 68 0.57 -12.19 27.17
CA SER A 68 1.21 -10.97 27.65
C SER A 68 2.70 -11.12 27.99
N THR A 69 3.17 -12.35 28.18
CA THR A 69 4.56 -12.66 28.53
C THR A 69 5.47 -12.80 27.31
N ASN A 70 4.94 -12.77 26.09
CA ASN A 70 5.75 -12.84 24.88
C ASN A 70 6.43 -11.50 24.60
N ASP A 71 7.66 -11.56 24.06
CA ASP A 71 8.40 -10.40 23.58
C ASP A 71 7.62 -9.69 22.44
N ILE A 72 7.03 -10.48 21.56
CA ILE A 72 6.24 -10.04 20.41
C ILE A 72 4.79 -10.40 20.65
N ARG A 73 3.98 -9.39 20.95
CA ARG A 73 2.54 -9.55 21.18
C ARG A 73 1.80 -9.53 19.85
N LEU A 74 1.25 -10.67 19.48
CA LEU A 74 0.39 -10.84 18.32
C LEU A 74 -1.07 -10.47 18.65
N PRO A 75 -1.92 -10.22 17.63
CA PRO A 75 -3.34 -9.98 17.83
C PRO A 75 -4.01 -11.07 18.68
N PRO A 76 -5.07 -10.76 19.44
CA PRO A 76 -5.73 -11.72 20.34
C PRO A 76 -6.30 -12.97 19.66
N THR A 77 -6.51 -12.92 18.35
CA THR A 77 -6.94 -14.06 17.52
C THR A 77 -5.84 -15.10 17.32
N ALA A 78 -4.57 -14.75 17.59
CA ALA A 78 -3.46 -15.69 17.59
C ALA A 78 -3.46 -16.58 18.86
N PRO A 79 -2.86 -17.78 18.80
CA PRO A 79 -2.58 -18.59 19.98
C PRO A 79 -1.74 -17.84 21.03
N ALA A 80 -1.89 -18.25 22.29
CA ALA A 80 -1.18 -17.64 23.42
C ALA A 80 0.35 -17.64 23.22
N THR A 81 0.88 -18.67 22.57
CA THR A 81 2.26 -18.72 22.11
C THR A 81 2.34 -19.46 20.77
N ILE A 82 3.16 -18.95 19.87
CA ILE A 82 3.65 -19.65 18.68
C ILE A 82 5.13 -19.99 18.83
N ARG A 83 5.66 -19.95 20.07
CA ARG A 83 7.08 -20.06 20.44
C ARG A 83 7.91 -18.87 19.95
N SER A 84 8.96 -19.08 19.18
CA SER A 84 10.05 -18.11 19.12
C SER A 84 10.74 -18.01 17.77
N PHE A 85 11.18 -16.79 17.47
CA PHE A 85 12.07 -16.46 16.38
C PHE A 85 13.46 -16.20 16.96
N ILE A 86 14.47 -16.88 16.43
CA ILE A 86 15.86 -16.72 16.84
C ILE A 86 16.56 -15.89 15.76
N LEU A 87 17.01 -14.70 16.14
CA LEU A 87 17.82 -13.85 15.26
C LEU A 87 19.31 -14.13 15.51
N GLU A 88 19.98 -14.70 14.51
CA GLU A 88 21.42 -14.98 14.53
C GLU A 88 22.11 -14.25 13.37
N GLY A 89 22.85 -13.19 13.71
CA GLY A 89 23.42 -12.29 12.72
C GLY A 89 22.34 -11.63 11.86
N THR A 90 22.17 -12.12 10.64
CA THR A 90 21.16 -11.65 9.69
C THR A 90 20.01 -12.63 9.47
N GLY A 91 20.19 -13.90 9.87
CA GLY A 91 19.22 -14.97 9.66
C GLY A 91 18.18 -15.02 10.77
N VAL A 92 16.94 -15.35 10.41
CA VAL A 92 15.85 -15.55 11.36
C VAL A 92 15.40 -16.99 11.27
N ARG A 93 15.59 -17.75 12.36
CA ARG A 93 15.10 -19.13 12.48
C ARG A 93 13.83 -19.16 13.30
N TYR A 94 12.78 -19.78 12.78
CA TYR A 94 11.55 -19.99 13.53
C TYR A 94 11.56 -21.36 14.21
N HIS A 95 11.17 -21.39 15.48
CA HIS A 95 10.98 -22.61 16.26
C HIS A 95 9.49 -22.74 16.61
N PRO A 96 8.76 -23.75 16.09
CA PRO A 96 7.32 -23.86 16.27
C PRO A 96 6.91 -24.39 17.65
N ALA A 97 5.70 -24.04 18.08
CA ALA A 97 5.04 -24.62 19.26
C ALA A 97 4.43 -25.98 18.94
N ALA A 98 4.55 -26.93 19.86
CA ALA A 98 3.87 -28.21 19.74
C ALA A 98 2.35 -28.00 19.77
N GLY A 99 1.63 -28.60 18.83
CA GLY A 99 0.17 -28.53 18.74
C GLY A 99 -0.40 -27.20 18.22
N VAL A 100 0.43 -26.25 17.81
CA VAL A 100 -0.04 -24.99 17.22
C VAL A 100 0.11 -25.03 15.70
N ARG A 101 -0.99 -24.75 15.00
CA ARG A 101 -1.01 -24.73 13.53
C ARG A 101 -0.53 -23.39 13.01
N VAL A 102 0.76 -23.33 12.66
CA VAL A 102 1.35 -22.23 11.87
C VAL A 102 1.67 -22.79 10.50
N LEU A 103 1.19 -22.11 9.45
CA LEU A 103 1.36 -22.55 8.07
C LEU A 103 2.42 -21.71 7.37
N LEU A 104 3.21 -22.33 6.50
CA LEU A 104 4.07 -21.67 5.53
C LEU A 104 3.79 -22.31 4.18
N ARG A 105 3.38 -21.50 3.18
CA ARG A 105 2.98 -22.00 1.85
C ARG A 105 1.93 -23.13 1.96
N ASP A 106 0.92 -22.90 2.80
CA ASP A 106 -0.17 -23.82 3.13
C ASP A 106 0.21 -25.13 3.86
N GLU A 107 1.49 -25.32 4.18
CA GLU A 107 1.98 -26.50 4.90
C GLU A 107 2.25 -26.19 6.38
N PRO A 108 1.88 -27.08 7.31
CA PRO A 108 2.13 -26.86 8.74
C PRO A 108 3.63 -26.97 9.07
N ILE A 109 4.12 -25.98 9.81
CA ILE A 109 5.50 -25.96 10.30
C ILE A 109 5.59 -26.79 11.59
N THR A 110 6.21 -27.96 11.51
CA THR A 110 6.37 -28.87 12.65
C THR A 110 7.80 -28.95 13.19
N ALA A 111 8.78 -28.43 12.45
CA ALA A 111 10.19 -28.41 12.82
C ALA A 111 10.79 -27.01 12.67
N PRO A 112 11.92 -26.70 13.33
CA PRO A 112 12.61 -25.44 13.14
C PRO A 112 13.09 -25.25 11.70
N LEU A 113 12.99 -24.03 11.17
CA LEU A 113 13.43 -23.69 9.83
C LEU A 113 13.92 -22.23 9.74
N ASP A 114 14.81 -21.99 8.78
CA ASP A 114 15.33 -20.66 8.46
C ASP A 114 14.37 -19.95 7.50
N LEU A 115 13.99 -18.73 7.86
CA LEU A 115 13.01 -17.94 7.10
C LEU A 115 13.70 -17.05 6.06
N SER A 116 13.14 -17.02 4.86
CA SER A 116 13.45 -16.02 3.84
C SER A 116 12.78 -14.69 4.17
N ASP A 117 13.56 -13.61 4.12
CA ASP A 117 13.08 -12.26 4.42
C ASP A 117 12.38 -11.58 3.22
N ASP A 118 11.77 -10.42 3.45
CA ASP A 118 10.97 -9.70 2.46
C ASP A 118 11.74 -9.03 1.32
N ARG A 119 13.06 -9.21 1.25
CA ARG A 119 13.88 -8.79 0.10
C ARG A 119 13.92 -9.86 -0.98
N GLU A 120 13.69 -11.11 -0.61
CA GLU A 120 13.67 -12.23 -1.54
C GLU A 120 12.36 -12.23 -2.34
N ARG A 121 12.41 -12.70 -3.60
CA ARG A 121 11.20 -12.78 -4.45
C ARG A 121 10.15 -13.72 -3.86
N GLU A 122 10.60 -14.72 -3.10
CA GLU A 122 9.76 -15.68 -2.38
C GLU A 122 9.97 -15.54 -0.87
N ALA A 123 9.69 -14.35 -0.35
CA ALA A 123 9.67 -14.12 1.09
C ALA A 123 8.73 -15.11 1.79
N ASP A 124 9.17 -15.64 2.92
CA ASP A 124 8.37 -16.58 3.68
C ASP A 124 7.29 -15.84 4.46
N GLU A 125 6.05 -16.01 4.01
CA GLU A 125 4.86 -15.51 4.68
C GLU A 125 4.20 -16.63 5.46
N PHE A 126 4.20 -16.51 6.78
CA PHE A 126 3.56 -17.48 7.65
C PHE A 126 2.17 -17.03 8.06
N VAL A 127 1.26 -18.00 8.13
CA VAL A 127 -0.17 -17.80 8.36
C VAL A 127 -0.57 -18.45 9.67
N ILE A 128 -1.22 -17.66 10.53
CA ILE A 128 -1.74 -18.06 11.84
C ILE A 128 -3.22 -17.69 11.87
N GLY A 129 -4.09 -18.63 11.50
CA GLY A 129 -5.49 -18.30 11.23
C GLY A 129 -5.60 -17.35 10.04
N ASN A 130 -6.03 -16.11 10.27
CA ASN A 130 -6.08 -15.05 9.25
C ASN A 130 -4.92 -14.04 9.35
N ILE A 131 -4.07 -14.19 10.37
CA ILE A 131 -2.92 -13.31 10.58
C ILE A 131 -1.79 -13.78 9.67
N ARG A 132 -1.21 -12.82 8.95
CA ARG A 132 -0.05 -13.03 8.08
C ARG A 132 1.13 -12.32 8.71
N VAL A 133 2.27 -12.99 8.79
CA VAL A 133 3.47 -12.33 9.28
C VAL A 133 4.69 -12.75 8.46
N VAL A 134 5.59 -11.78 8.31
CA VAL A 134 6.75 -11.83 7.43
C VAL A 134 7.93 -11.15 8.13
N VAL A 135 9.13 -11.66 7.89
CA VAL A 135 10.36 -11.00 8.32
C VAL A 135 10.62 -9.80 7.40
N HIS A 136 10.39 -8.60 7.93
CA HIS A 136 10.66 -7.34 7.26
C HIS A 136 12.06 -6.83 7.57
N VAL A 137 12.80 -6.46 6.52
CA VAL A 137 14.15 -5.89 6.65
C VAL A 137 14.17 -4.40 6.35
N SER A 138 14.66 -3.62 7.30
CA SER A 138 14.88 -2.19 7.16
C SER A 138 16.32 -1.83 7.51
N GLY A 139 17.14 -1.56 6.48
CA GLY A 139 18.58 -1.39 6.66
C GLY A 139 19.24 -2.66 7.23
N SER A 140 19.82 -2.54 8.42
CA SER A 140 20.39 -3.65 9.20
C SER A 140 19.41 -4.29 10.20
N ASN A 141 18.23 -3.69 10.39
CA ASN A 141 17.25 -4.15 11.39
C ASN A 141 16.30 -5.18 10.79
N ARG A 142 16.00 -6.22 11.59
CA ARG A 142 15.04 -7.27 11.25
C ARG A 142 13.85 -7.10 12.17
N SER A 143 12.66 -7.21 11.60
CA SER A 143 11.41 -7.00 12.31
C SER A 143 10.35 -7.94 11.80
N LEU A 144 9.40 -8.33 12.65
CA LEU A 144 8.21 -9.04 12.20
C LEU A 144 7.15 -8.03 11.82
N ARG A 145 6.78 -8.00 10.54
CA ARG A 145 5.61 -7.25 10.08
C ARG A 145 4.40 -8.16 10.21
N VAL A 146 3.45 -7.75 11.05
CA VAL A 146 2.22 -8.49 11.34
C VAL A 146 1.06 -7.82 10.63
N ARG A 147 0.30 -8.61 9.88
CA ARG A 147 -0.91 -8.21 9.19
C ARG A 147 -2.11 -9.00 9.74
N ASP A 148 -3.11 -8.28 10.21
CA ASP A 148 -4.41 -8.77 10.66
C ASP A 148 -5.51 -8.09 9.83
N PRO A 149 -6.04 -8.74 8.78
CA PRO A 149 -7.13 -8.19 7.98
C PRO A 149 -8.44 -8.04 8.77
N ASP A 150 -8.58 -8.67 9.93
CA ASP A 150 -9.72 -8.51 10.85
C ASP A 150 -9.41 -7.52 12.00
N GLY A 151 -8.27 -6.84 11.92
CA GLY A 151 -7.80 -5.90 12.93
C GLY A 151 -8.72 -4.68 13.09
N PRO A 152 -8.60 -3.94 14.20
CA PRO A 152 -9.42 -2.74 14.44
C PRO A 152 -9.32 -1.69 13.33
N LEU A 153 -8.12 -1.51 12.75
CA LEU A 153 -7.90 -0.58 11.64
C LEU A 153 -8.62 -1.04 10.37
N ALA A 154 -8.50 -2.32 10.01
CA ALA A 154 -9.16 -2.90 8.85
C ALA A 154 -10.69 -2.85 8.98
N ARG A 155 -11.25 -3.24 10.14
CA ARG A 155 -12.69 -3.16 10.42
C ARG A 155 -13.23 -1.73 10.52
N GLY A 156 -12.39 -0.80 11.00
CA GLY A 156 -12.74 0.61 11.13
C GLY A 156 -12.77 1.36 9.80
N PHE A 157 -12.15 0.82 8.75
CA PHE A 157 -12.06 1.50 7.46
C PHE A 157 -13.40 1.49 6.72
N ARG A 158 -13.87 2.68 6.33
CA ARG A 158 -15.16 2.89 5.67
C ARG A 158 -15.05 3.13 4.15
N GLY A 159 -13.89 2.88 3.57
CA GLY A 159 -13.62 3.19 2.17
C GLY A 159 -13.12 4.61 1.95
N PHE A 160 -12.76 4.88 0.70
CA PHE A 160 -12.31 6.21 0.28
C PHE A 160 -13.48 7.09 -0.16
N THR A 161 -13.40 8.38 0.17
CA THR A 161 -14.28 9.40 -0.41
C THR A 161 -13.60 10.00 -1.63
N TRP A 162 -14.25 9.90 -2.79
CA TRP A 162 -13.73 10.41 -4.06
C TRP A 162 -14.48 11.68 -4.46
N PHE A 163 -13.78 12.65 -5.05
CA PHE A 163 -14.40 13.83 -5.63
C PHE A 163 -15.13 13.47 -6.93
N SER A 164 -16.24 14.16 -7.23
CA SER A 164 -16.95 14.01 -8.49
C SER A 164 -16.07 14.49 -9.65
N SER A 165 -15.92 13.66 -10.69
CA SER A 165 -15.16 13.97 -11.90
C SER A 165 -15.96 14.91 -12.81
N THR A 166 -16.12 16.17 -12.39
CA THR A 166 -16.74 17.21 -13.24
C THR A 166 -15.71 18.09 -13.95
N SER A 167 -14.41 17.82 -13.75
CA SER A 167 -13.30 18.54 -14.39
C SER A 167 -12.41 17.57 -15.16
N PRO A 168 -11.90 17.94 -16.34
CA PRO A 168 -10.88 17.16 -17.06
C PRO A 168 -9.54 17.09 -16.30
N TYR A 169 -9.39 17.85 -15.21
CA TYR A 169 -8.25 17.81 -14.31
C TYR A 169 -8.68 17.28 -12.93
N VAL A 170 -8.21 16.09 -12.59
CA VAL A 170 -8.46 15.48 -11.28
C VAL A 170 -7.32 15.85 -10.34
N PHE A 171 -7.59 16.70 -9.35
CA PHE A 171 -6.74 16.87 -8.18
C PHE A 171 -7.47 16.26 -6.99
N SER A 172 -6.83 15.32 -6.27
CA SER A 172 -7.37 14.81 -5.01
C SER A 172 -6.48 15.21 -3.85
N THR A 173 -7.08 15.54 -2.71
CA THR A 173 -6.37 15.72 -1.43
C THR A 173 -6.93 14.69 -0.44
N PHE A 174 -6.03 14.00 0.27
CA PHE A 174 -6.29 12.88 1.15
C PHE A 174 -6.56 13.33 2.60
N SER A 175 -7.57 12.74 3.24
CA SER A 175 -7.70 12.75 4.70
C SER A 175 -8.51 11.52 5.17
N PRO A 176 -7.89 10.53 5.83
CA PRO A 176 -8.59 9.40 6.39
C PRO A 176 -9.29 9.86 7.67
N ARG A 177 -10.60 9.60 7.78
CA ARG A 177 -11.31 9.79 9.04
C ARG A 177 -10.92 8.68 10.01
N GLY A 178 -10.45 9.07 11.21
CA GLY A 178 -10.19 8.16 12.32
C GLY A 178 -8.74 7.76 12.59
N CYS A 179 -7.76 8.27 11.83
CA CYS A 179 -6.33 7.99 12.08
C CYS A 179 -5.66 9.19 12.74
N GLY A 180 -5.26 9.05 14.01
CA GLY A 180 -4.71 10.12 14.83
C GLY A 180 -3.31 10.62 14.48
N SER A 181 -2.62 10.11 13.45
CA SER A 181 -1.26 10.61 13.13
C SER A 181 -0.72 10.40 11.71
N LEU A 182 -1.45 9.78 10.77
CA LEU A 182 -0.94 9.56 9.40
C LEU A 182 -1.63 10.48 8.39
N ARG A 183 -0.98 11.61 8.07
CA ARG A 183 -1.34 12.48 6.93
C ARG A 183 -0.39 12.19 5.76
N LYS A 184 -0.85 11.46 4.74
CA LYS A 184 -0.18 11.39 3.43
C LYS A 184 -0.91 12.32 2.45
N ARG A 185 -0.24 12.97 1.49
CA ARG A 185 -0.93 13.63 0.37
C ARG A 185 -0.51 12.93 -0.91
N ALA A 186 -1.46 12.34 -1.62
CA ALA A 186 -1.25 11.85 -2.98
C ALA A 186 -1.72 12.92 -3.96
N VAL A 187 -0.89 13.27 -4.95
CA VAL A 187 -1.27 14.16 -6.05
C VAL A 187 -1.23 13.32 -7.32
N VAL A 188 -2.39 13.00 -7.87
CA VAL A 188 -2.51 12.39 -9.20
C VAL A 188 -2.60 13.53 -10.21
N ARG A 189 -1.66 13.65 -11.16
CA ARG A 189 -1.78 14.58 -12.29
C ARG A 189 -2.22 13.80 -13.52
N TYR A 190 -3.38 14.15 -14.07
CA TYR A 190 -3.78 13.73 -15.41
C TYR A 190 -3.21 14.72 -16.44
N CYS A 191 -2.36 14.24 -17.34
CA CYS A 191 -2.08 14.92 -18.60
C CYS A 191 -2.88 14.21 -19.69
N ALA A 192 -4.05 14.75 -20.04
CA ALA A 192 -4.69 14.41 -21.29
C ALA A 192 -3.91 15.12 -22.40
N SER A 193 -2.96 14.42 -23.04
CA SER A 193 -2.35 14.90 -24.28
C SER A 193 -3.34 14.69 -25.42
N ILE A 194 -3.64 15.75 -26.15
CA ILE A 194 -4.41 15.73 -27.38
C ILE A 194 -3.56 14.97 -28.42
N GLY A 195 -3.87 13.69 -28.68
CA GLY A 195 -3.15 12.88 -29.66
C GLY A 195 -3.19 11.39 -29.35
N ASN A 196 -3.26 10.58 -30.41
CA ASN A 196 -3.54 9.14 -30.46
C ASN A 196 -2.47 8.23 -29.78
N LEU A 197 -2.19 8.45 -28.49
CA LEU A 197 -1.30 7.63 -27.65
C LEU A 197 -2.07 7.14 -26.40
N PRO A 198 -1.73 5.95 -25.85
CA PRO A 198 -2.43 5.40 -24.70
C PRO A 198 -2.34 6.33 -23.49
N VAL A 199 -3.47 6.48 -22.79
CA VAL A 199 -3.59 7.24 -21.53
C VAL A 199 -2.54 6.74 -20.54
N LYS A 200 -1.50 7.53 -20.30
CA LYS A 200 -0.42 7.18 -19.39
C LYS A 200 -0.77 7.70 -18.00
N ILE A 201 -1.13 6.78 -17.09
CA ILE A 201 -1.32 7.10 -15.67
C ILE A 201 0.07 7.32 -15.06
N LEU A 202 0.42 8.57 -14.77
CA LEU A 202 1.62 8.90 -13.99
C LEU A 202 1.19 9.12 -12.53
N ALA A 203 1.19 8.04 -11.74
CA ALA A 203 1.04 8.13 -10.29
C ALA A 203 2.42 8.45 -9.69
N GLY A 204 2.58 9.65 -9.11
CA GLY A 204 3.77 10.03 -8.37
C GLY A 204 3.46 10.17 -6.88
N GLU A 205 4.06 9.33 -6.04
CA GLU A 205 4.07 9.48 -4.58
C GLU A 205 5.32 10.29 -4.18
N LYS A 206 5.15 11.42 -3.49
CA LYS A 206 6.27 12.13 -2.85
C LYS A 206 6.05 12.10 -1.35
N ALA A 207 6.84 11.31 -0.65
CA ALA A 207 6.92 11.37 0.81
C ALA A 207 7.69 12.65 1.20
N TYR A 208 7.18 13.39 2.19
CA TYR A 208 7.91 14.47 2.82
C TYR A 208 7.86 14.24 4.34
N HIS A 209 9.03 14.25 4.98
CA HIS A 209 9.17 14.31 6.43
C HIS A 209 9.34 15.78 6.84
N PRO A 210 8.81 16.21 8.00
CA PRO A 210 9.05 17.57 8.50
C PRO A 210 10.54 17.83 8.77
#